data_AF-A0A931T0P1-F1
#
_entry.id   AF-A0A931T0P1-F1
#
_cell.length_a   1.000
_cell.length_b   1.000
_cell.length_c   1.000
_cell.angle_alpha   90.00
_cell.angle_beta   90.00
_cell.angle_gamma   90.00
#
_symmetry.space_group_name_H-M   'P 1'
#
loop_
_entity.id
_entity.type
_entity.pdbx_description
1 polymer ?
#
loop_
_entity_poly.entity_id
_entity_poly.type
_entity_poly.pdbx_seq_one_letter_code
_entity_poly.pdbx_strand_id
1 'polypeptide(L)'
;MEEDLVRGGDPGLGEKAALLEELCQGIHPDRFFRTCWEEASFGEGEKRRVYAVPNSTDDRVLFYNEDLLERAGLVDAQGRAKAPADWEELQRWAVALTEYDQTGSMTRLGFAPNYGNSWLYIYGWLNGGEFMSEDGRTCTLDDPRIVEALAYMVEVYEALGGIEKVDAFQSSFQGGEFDPFLTGKVAMKIDGNGFINTIVQYAPQLRFEVVAPPAPKGKTSITWSGGFSWAIPVGAKNPRIAFELIRYLMTDRAWKLQNQVEARYAASRGRLFVPGMAPLPHVNQLTYDLLLRDNPELTERIKSNFLLCADLMQVSRFRPVTPVGQLLWDEHRRAYEKAVRHTYSPQEALERGKKRVQGQLDLIYSGEVYPLMDWRYPLAGAVVLLLGGLGWSLWQWQWQRRGRPALYGYFFAAPWLTGLTLLTAGPILVSILYSFCRYDVLHPPQFVGLDNYHRLFFEDPLFWKSLANTGFMMLGIPVGMAAGLGIALLLNTSVRGMQVYRTIFYLPAIVPVVASSILWIWVLNPEVGLINAFLKLLGWADPPNWLQSSDWLLGSKMAIVIMGLWSAGSGMIVWLAGLKGIPQHLYEAADIDGAGPVGRFFHVTLPMLSPYIFFNLIM
;
A
#
# COMPACT_ATOMS: atom_id res chain seq x y z
N MET A 1 -24.62 -2.44 17.47
CA MET A 1 -24.88 -2.32 16.02
C MET A 1 -26.36 -2.09 15.70
N GLU A 2 -27.29 -2.99 16.04
CA GLU A 2 -28.74 -2.72 15.92
C GLU A 2 -29.16 -1.51 16.77
N GLU A 3 -28.66 -1.42 18.01
CA GLU A 3 -28.91 -0.24 18.88
C GLU A 3 -28.23 1.04 18.38
N ASP A 4 -27.14 0.94 17.61
CA ASP A 4 -26.42 2.12 17.10
C ASP A 4 -27.07 2.67 15.83
N LEU A 5 -27.62 1.80 14.98
CA LEU A 5 -28.37 2.18 13.78
C LEU A 5 -29.72 2.83 14.13
N VAL A 6 -30.39 2.32 15.18
CA VAL A 6 -31.66 2.89 15.66
C VAL A 6 -31.46 4.24 16.35
N ARG A 7 -30.30 4.48 16.99
CA ARG A 7 -29.98 5.76 17.65
C ARG A 7 -29.55 6.88 16.69
N GLY A 8 -29.29 6.56 15.42
CA GLY A 8 -28.88 7.50 14.36
C GLY A 8 -30.00 8.35 13.74
N GLY A 9 -31.27 8.16 14.15
CA GLY A 9 -32.36 9.11 13.86
C GLY A 9 -33.20 8.86 12.59
N ASP A 10 -32.97 7.78 11.84
CA ASP A 10 -33.85 7.36 10.74
C ASP A 10 -34.45 5.97 11.01
N PRO A 11 -35.73 5.89 11.44
CA PRO A 11 -36.43 4.63 11.68
C PRO A 11 -36.41 3.67 10.48
N GLY A 12 -36.32 4.18 9.25
CA GLY A 12 -36.31 3.39 8.02
C GLY A 12 -35.01 2.62 7.78
N LEU A 13 -33.91 2.99 8.44
CA LEU A 13 -32.63 2.28 8.35
C LEU A 13 -32.66 0.95 9.11
N GLY A 14 -33.37 0.89 10.24
CA GLY A 14 -33.57 -0.35 11.00
C GLY A 14 -34.39 -1.39 10.23
N GLU A 15 -35.50 -0.97 9.61
CA GLU A 15 -36.33 -1.85 8.78
C GLU A 15 -35.57 -2.40 7.56
N LYS A 16 -34.71 -1.57 6.93
CA LYS A 16 -33.87 -2.00 5.82
C LYS A 16 -32.79 -2.99 6.24
N ALA A 17 -32.19 -2.80 7.42
CA ALA A 17 -31.22 -3.76 7.96
C ALA A 17 -31.89 -5.12 8.19
N ALA A 18 -33.05 -5.15 8.85
CA ALA A 18 -33.82 -6.37 9.08
C ALA A 18 -34.22 -7.08 7.78
N LEU A 19 -34.64 -6.32 6.75
CA LEU A 19 -34.94 -6.86 5.43
C LEU A 19 -33.71 -7.51 4.76
N LEU A 20 -32.54 -6.87 4.86
CA LEU A 20 -31.31 -7.43 4.29
C LEU A 20 -30.90 -8.73 4.99
N GLU A 21 -31.07 -8.81 6.31
CA GLU A 21 -30.86 -10.05 7.06
C GLU A 21 -31.81 -11.16 6.61
N GLU A 22 -33.10 -10.86 6.46
CA GLU A 22 -34.11 -11.82 5.97
C GLU A 22 -33.74 -12.37 4.59
N LEU A 23 -33.34 -11.49 3.66
CA LEU A 23 -32.95 -11.89 2.31
C LEU A 23 -31.73 -12.82 2.33
N CYS A 24 -30.69 -12.48 3.09
CA CYS A 24 -29.47 -13.29 3.18
C CYS A 24 -29.68 -14.65 3.87
N GLN A 25 -30.63 -14.76 4.80
CA GLN A 25 -30.98 -16.02 5.47
C GLN A 25 -31.65 -17.05 4.54
N GLY A 26 -32.23 -16.61 3.42
CA GLY A 26 -32.82 -17.50 2.41
C GLY A 26 -31.79 -18.28 1.56
N ILE A 27 -30.50 -18.06 1.77
CA ILE A 27 -29.41 -18.72 1.04
C ILE A 27 -28.96 -19.98 1.80
N HIS A 28 -28.82 -21.10 1.09
CA HIS A 28 -28.34 -22.35 1.68
C HIS A 28 -26.81 -22.31 1.92
N PRO A 29 -26.34 -22.24 3.18
CA PRO A 29 -24.92 -22.15 3.49
C PRO A 29 -24.14 -23.39 3.04
N ASP A 30 -24.78 -24.55 3.05
CA ASP A 30 -24.17 -25.85 2.71
C ASP A 30 -23.71 -25.96 1.25
N ARG A 31 -24.06 -24.99 0.41
CA ARG A 31 -23.61 -24.91 -0.99
C ARG A 31 -22.23 -24.26 -1.13
N PHE A 32 -21.73 -23.58 -0.12
CA PHE A 32 -20.48 -22.85 -0.15
C PHE A 32 -19.38 -23.65 0.54
N PHE A 33 -18.11 -23.35 0.22
CA PHE A 33 -17.04 -23.70 1.13
C PHE A 33 -17.30 -23.05 2.49
N ARG A 34 -17.13 -23.85 3.56
CA ARG A 34 -17.40 -23.43 4.93
C ARG A 34 -16.73 -22.09 5.25
N THR A 35 -15.46 -21.95 4.93
CA THR A 35 -14.66 -20.74 5.21
C THR A 35 -15.15 -19.51 4.48
N CYS A 36 -15.51 -19.61 3.19
CA CYS A 36 -16.08 -18.49 2.45
C CYS A 36 -17.38 -17.98 3.08
N TRP A 37 -18.25 -18.91 3.52
CA TRP A 37 -19.50 -18.56 4.19
C TRP A 37 -19.27 -17.94 5.58
N GLU A 38 -18.35 -18.52 6.35
CA GLU A 38 -18.01 -18.04 7.69
C GLU A 38 -17.33 -16.67 7.65
N GLU A 39 -16.49 -16.38 6.64
CA GLU A 39 -15.85 -15.07 6.44
C GLU A 39 -16.88 -13.95 6.14
N ALA A 40 -17.99 -14.29 5.49
CA ALA A 40 -19.07 -13.36 5.21
C ALA A 40 -20.09 -13.21 6.38
N SER A 41 -19.82 -13.87 7.50
CA SER A 41 -20.71 -13.93 8.67
C SER A 41 -20.08 -13.27 9.90
N PHE A 42 -20.86 -12.53 10.67
CA PHE A 42 -20.40 -11.86 11.89
C PHE A 42 -21.40 -12.03 13.05
N GLY A 43 -20.91 -12.03 14.28
CA GLY A 43 -21.68 -12.27 15.52
C GLY A 43 -21.52 -13.69 16.08
N GLU A 44 -22.06 -13.90 17.28
CA GLU A 44 -21.92 -15.15 18.05
C GLU A 44 -23.27 -15.84 18.31
N GLY A 45 -23.24 -17.18 18.38
CA GLY A 45 -24.40 -18.00 18.74
C GLY A 45 -25.65 -17.64 17.92
N GLU A 46 -26.76 -17.38 18.61
CA GLU A 46 -28.04 -17.01 17.99
C GLU A 46 -28.02 -15.62 17.32
N LYS A 47 -27.00 -14.79 17.57
CA LYS A 47 -26.82 -13.46 16.96
C LYS A 47 -25.93 -13.47 15.72
N ARG A 48 -25.38 -14.63 15.33
CA ARG A 48 -24.58 -14.75 14.11
C ARG A 48 -25.47 -14.49 12.88
N ARG A 49 -25.04 -13.57 12.02
CA ARG A 49 -25.76 -13.17 10.79
C ARG A 49 -24.79 -13.13 9.61
N VAL A 50 -25.33 -13.32 8.41
CA VAL A 50 -24.58 -13.22 7.14
C VAL A 50 -24.79 -11.82 6.59
N TYR A 51 -23.71 -11.11 6.30
CA TYR A 51 -23.75 -9.70 5.87
C TYR A 51 -23.43 -9.52 4.39
N ALA A 52 -22.88 -10.54 3.75
CA ALA A 52 -22.54 -10.53 2.33
C ALA A 52 -22.65 -11.93 1.74
N VAL A 53 -22.77 -12.03 0.41
CA VAL A 53 -22.81 -13.32 -0.31
C VAL A 53 -21.46 -13.53 -1.01
N PRO A 54 -20.69 -14.59 -0.65
CA PRO A 54 -19.41 -14.87 -1.30
C PRO A 54 -19.57 -15.00 -2.82
N ASN A 55 -18.71 -14.33 -3.59
CA ASN A 55 -18.79 -14.30 -5.05
C ASN A 55 -17.53 -14.81 -5.75
N SER A 56 -16.42 -14.90 -5.04
CA SER A 56 -15.17 -15.49 -5.52
C SER A 56 -14.42 -16.02 -4.32
N THR A 57 -13.51 -16.95 -4.56
CA THR A 57 -12.55 -17.40 -3.54
C THR A 57 -11.19 -17.56 -4.17
N ASP A 58 -10.16 -17.55 -3.34
CA ASP A 58 -8.81 -17.95 -3.69
C ASP A 58 -8.19 -18.72 -2.53
N ASP A 59 -7.13 -19.46 -2.82
CA ASP A 59 -6.34 -20.20 -1.85
C ASP A 59 -4.86 -19.84 -1.98
N ARG A 60 -4.04 -20.28 -1.02
CA ARG A 60 -2.58 -20.05 -0.96
C ARG A 60 -1.87 -21.39 -1.03
N VAL A 61 -1.05 -21.56 -2.06
CA VAL A 61 -0.34 -22.81 -2.33
C VAL A 61 1.15 -22.53 -2.51
N LEU A 62 1.97 -23.54 -2.21
CA LEU A 62 3.40 -23.49 -2.52
C LEU A 62 3.58 -23.84 -3.99
N PHE A 63 3.99 -22.86 -4.79
CA PHE A 63 4.50 -23.05 -6.14
C PHE A 63 5.97 -23.45 -6.08
N TYR A 64 6.37 -24.43 -6.89
CA TYR A 64 7.79 -24.74 -7.10
C TYR A 64 8.11 -25.02 -8.57
N ASN A 65 9.30 -24.59 -8.99
CA ASN A 65 9.84 -24.82 -10.32
C ASN A 65 10.56 -26.17 -10.36
N GLU A 66 10.02 -27.13 -11.10
CA GLU A 66 10.54 -28.49 -11.11
C GLU A 66 11.97 -28.57 -11.66
N ASP A 67 12.27 -27.82 -12.72
CA ASP A 67 13.59 -27.86 -13.35
C ASP A 67 14.67 -27.37 -12.38
N LEU A 68 14.36 -26.39 -11.54
CA LEU A 68 15.29 -25.90 -10.51
C LEU A 68 15.49 -26.90 -9.38
N LEU A 69 14.43 -27.58 -8.95
CA LEU A 69 14.52 -28.62 -7.92
C LEU A 69 15.27 -29.86 -8.43
N GLU A 70 15.00 -30.30 -9.65
CA GLU A 70 15.67 -31.43 -10.31
C GLU A 70 17.17 -31.15 -10.49
N ARG A 71 17.54 -29.95 -10.93
CA ARG A 71 18.95 -29.53 -11.04
C ARG A 71 19.68 -29.54 -9.70
N ALA A 72 18.98 -29.25 -8.62
CA ALA A 72 19.52 -29.31 -7.26
C ALA A 72 19.49 -30.71 -6.64
N GLY A 73 18.99 -31.73 -7.35
CA GLY A 73 18.85 -33.09 -6.84
C GLY A 73 17.74 -33.27 -5.80
N LEU A 74 16.81 -32.31 -5.72
CA LEU A 74 15.65 -32.35 -4.80
C LEU A 74 14.49 -33.11 -5.43
N VAL A 75 14.69 -34.42 -5.57
CA VAL A 75 13.80 -35.33 -6.32
C VAL A 75 13.25 -36.48 -5.47
N ASP A 76 12.13 -37.05 -5.90
CA ASP A 76 11.55 -38.27 -5.37
C ASP A 76 12.35 -39.52 -5.82
N ALA A 77 11.92 -40.70 -5.38
CA ALA A 77 12.57 -41.96 -5.74
C ALA A 77 12.50 -42.27 -7.25
N GLN A 78 11.62 -41.59 -7.99
CA GLN A 78 11.45 -41.70 -9.43
C GLN A 78 12.22 -40.61 -10.20
N GLY A 79 12.98 -39.74 -9.51
CA GLY A 79 13.76 -38.67 -10.10
C GLY A 79 12.96 -37.43 -10.49
N ARG A 80 11.71 -37.29 -10.02
CA ARG A 80 10.87 -36.12 -10.28
C ARG A 80 10.99 -35.11 -9.15
N ALA A 81 10.89 -33.81 -9.44
CA ALA A 81 10.91 -32.76 -8.42
C ALA A 81 9.93 -33.07 -7.26
N LYS A 82 10.44 -33.07 -6.03
CA LYS A 82 9.69 -33.34 -4.81
C LYS A 82 9.42 -32.03 -4.07
N ALA A 83 8.23 -31.83 -3.51
CA ALA A 83 7.95 -30.70 -2.62
C ALA A 83 8.55 -30.89 -1.21
N PRO A 84 8.86 -29.80 -0.47
CA PRO A 84 9.33 -29.90 0.91
C PRO A 84 8.20 -30.42 1.81
N ALA A 85 8.51 -31.37 2.69
CA ALA A 85 7.51 -32.00 3.55
C ALA A 85 7.13 -31.15 4.76
N ASP A 86 8.07 -30.37 5.29
CA ASP A 86 7.90 -29.55 6.48
C ASP A 86 8.74 -28.26 6.42
N TRP A 87 8.62 -27.43 7.45
CA TRP A 87 9.35 -26.18 7.59
C TRP A 87 10.87 -26.34 7.62
N GLU A 88 11.39 -27.43 8.20
CA GLU A 88 12.82 -27.70 8.27
C GLU A 88 13.37 -28.02 6.86
N GLU A 89 12.66 -28.84 6.09
CA GLU A 89 13.00 -29.13 4.69
C GLU A 89 12.88 -27.86 3.83
N LEU A 90 11.80 -27.08 3.98
CA LEU A 90 11.60 -25.82 3.26
C LEU A 90 12.72 -24.81 3.53
N GLN A 91 13.14 -24.62 4.78
CA GLN A 91 14.22 -23.69 5.12
C GLN A 91 15.56 -24.15 4.55
N ARG A 92 15.90 -25.44 4.65
CA ARG A 92 17.12 -25.99 4.05
C ARG A 92 17.13 -25.77 2.53
N TRP A 93 16.00 -25.97 1.87
CA TRP A 93 15.88 -25.80 0.43
C TRP A 93 15.89 -24.33 0.02
N ALA A 94 15.34 -23.43 0.84
CA ALA A 94 15.44 -21.99 0.65
C ALA A 94 16.90 -21.57 0.48
N VAL A 95 17.80 -22.06 1.33
CA VAL A 95 19.24 -21.80 1.23
C VAL A 95 19.87 -22.54 0.05
N ALA A 96 19.62 -23.85 -0.08
CA ALA A 96 20.27 -24.68 -1.09
C ALA A 96 19.97 -24.24 -2.54
N LEU A 97 18.80 -23.66 -2.78
CA LEU A 97 18.38 -23.18 -4.10
C LEU A 97 18.75 -21.71 -4.36
N THR A 98 19.19 -20.97 -3.33
CA THR A 98 19.60 -19.58 -3.46
C THR A 98 21.02 -19.47 -3.99
N GLU A 99 21.23 -18.60 -4.98
CA GLU A 99 22.54 -18.34 -5.58
C GLU A 99 22.95 -16.87 -5.39
N TYR A 100 24.23 -16.68 -5.12
CA TYR A 100 24.87 -15.37 -5.02
C TYR A 100 25.95 -15.26 -6.08
N ASP A 101 26.15 -14.05 -6.60
CA ASP A 101 27.30 -13.77 -7.45
C ASP A 101 28.60 -13.55 -6.62
N GLN A 102 29.69 -13.27 -7.32
CA GLN A 102 31.01 -13.02 -6.71
C GLN A 102 31.04 -11.77 -5.83
N THR A 103 30.09 -10.85 -5.99
CA THR A 103 29.96 -9.62 -5.19
C THR A 103 29.11 -9.84 -3.94
N GLY A 104 28.51 -11.02 -3.78
CA GLY A 104 27.61 -11.35 -2.66
C GLY A 104 26.16 -10.92 -2.89
N SER A 105 25.84 -10.49 -4.11
CA SER A 105 24.50 -10.07 -4.53
C SER A 105 23.67 -11.29 -4.95
N MET A 106 22.41 -11.33 -4.55
CA MET A 106 21.54 -12.48 -4.81
C MET A 106 21.14 -12.50 -6.29
N THR A 107 21.32 -13.64 -6.97
CA THR A 107 21.01 -13.80 -8.41
C THR A 107 19.88 -14.80 -8.68
N ARG A 108 19.59 -15.66 -7.71
CA ARG A 108 18.41 -16.53 -7.66
C ARG A 108 17.98 -16.70 -6.20
N LEU A 109 16.68 -16.61 -5.94
CA LEU A 109 16.09 -16.87 -4.65
C LEU A 109 15.48 -18.28 -4.62
N GLY A 110 15.88 -19.09 -3.64
CA GLY A 110 15.28 -20.40 -3.41
C GLY A 110 13.84 -20.29 -2.91
N PHE A 111 13.66 -19.60 -1.78
CA PHE A 111 12.36 -19.30 -1.17
C PHE A 111 12.55 -18.19 -0.15
N ALA A 112 11.58 -17.29 -0.01
CA ALA A 112 11.51 -16.39 1.14
C ALA A 112 10.09 -16.38 1.71
N PRO A 113 9.94 -16.32 3.05
CA PRO A 113 8.64 -16.54 3.68
C PRO A 113 7.52 -15.64 3.18
N ASN A 114 7.81 -14.38 2.85
CA ASN A 114 6.82 -13.41 2.39
C ASN A 114 7.16 -12.85 0.99
N TYR A 115 7.69 -13.69 0.09
CA TYR A 115 7.89 -13.30 -1.32
C TYR A 115 6.57 -13.16 -2.08
N GLY A 116 5.68 -14.15 -1.96
CA GLY A 116 4.33 -14.11 -2.51
C GLY A 116 3.29 -13.70 -1.46
N ASN A 117 2.02 -14.02 -1.68
CA ASN A 117 0.92 -13.64 -0.78
C ASN A 117 0.69 -14.63 0.38
N SER A 118 1.66 -14.81 1.27
CA SER A 118 1.59 -15.73 2.41
C SER A 118 1.26 -15.01 3.72
N TRP A 119 2.02 -13.97 4.06
CA TRP A 119 2.01 -13.25 5.34
C TRP A 119 2.15 -14.18 6.56
N LEU A 120 2.28 -13.61 7.77
CA LEU A 120 2.39 -14.43 8.99
C LEU A 120 1.11 -15.25 9.27
N TYR A 121 -0.03 -14.91 8.65
CA TYR A 121 -1.31 -15.58 8.88
C TYR A 121 -1.23 -17.06 8.55
N ILE A 122 -0.68 -17.38 7.38
CA ILE A 122 -0.58 -18.77 6.94
C ILE A 122 0.37 -19.57 7.84
N TYR A 123 1.51 -18.99 8.24
CA TYR A 123 2.46 -19.67 9.13
C TYR A 123 1.88 -19.86 10.53
N GLY A 124 1.18 -18.86 11.06
CA GLY A 124 0.47 -18.96 12.33
C GLY A 124 -0.54 -20.10 12.32
N TRP A 125 -1.38 -20.18 11.28
CA TRP A 125 -2.36 -21.26 11.14
C TRP A 125 -1.73 -22.64 10.89
N LEU A 126 -0.65 -22.72 10.12
CA LEU A 126 0.10 -23.97 9.91
C LEU A 126 0.69 -24.50 11.22
N ASN A 127 1.12 -23.62 12.13
CA ASN A 127 1.53 -24.01 13.48
C ASN A 127 0.35 -24.21 14.46
N GLY A 128 -0.88 -23.99 13.98
CA GLY A 128 -2.12 -24.15 14.73
C GLY A 128 -2.44 -22.99 15.68
N GLY A 129 -1.85 -21.81 15.49
CA GLY A 129 -2.21 -20.59 16.20
C GLY A 129 -3.52 -19.97 15.72
N GLU A 130 -4.12 -19.15 16.59
CA GLU A 130 -5.34 -18.39 16.31
C GLU A 130 -5.08 -16.91 16.60
N PHE A 131 -5.60 -16.01 15.76
CA PHE A 131 -5.34 -14.57 15.87
C PHE A 131 -6.40 -13.80 16.66
N MET A 132 -7.50 -14.47 16.97
CA MET A 132 -8.63 -13.96 17.75
C MET A 132 -9.29 -15.14 18.46
N SER A 133 -9.84 -14.90 19.65
CA SER A 133 -10.73 -15.85 20.33
C SER A 133 -11.99 -16.12 19.51
N GLU A 134 -12.65 -17.25 19.79
CA GLU A 134 -13.88 -17.68 19.09
C GLU A 134 -15.02 -16.65 19.22
N ASP A 135 -15.09 -15.93 20.34
CA ASP A 135 -16.05 -14.84 20.58
C ASP A 135 -15.67 -13.52 19.87
N GLY A 136 -14.49 -13.43 19.24
CA GLY A 136 -14.07 -12.22 18.54
C GLY A 136 -13.72 -11.04 19.46
N ARG A 137 -13.58 -11.25 20.77
CA ARG A 137 -13.37 -10.19 21.78
C ARG A 137 -11.94 -10.11 22.31
N THR A 138 -11.16 -11.17 22.17
CA THR A 138 -9.79 -11.24 22.67
C THR A 138 -8.82 -11.44 21.51
N CYS A 139 -7.91 -10.49 21.34
CA CYS A 139 -6.80 -10.60 20.41
C CYS A 139 -5.74 -11.58 20.95
N THR A 140 -5.43 -12.60 20.17
CA THR A 140 -4.44 -13.65 20.51
C THR A 140 -3.22 -13.60 19.59
N LEU A 141 -2.90 -12.42 19.03
CA LEU A 141 -1.78 -12.22 18.11
C LEU A 141 -0.41 -12.66 18.69
N ASP A 142 -0.26 -12.65 20.02
CA ASP A 142 0.94 -13.07 20.75
C ASP A 142 0.93 -14.55 21.18
N ASP A 143 0.03 -15.37 20.63
CA ASP A 143 -0.01 -16.80 20.90
C ASP A 143 1.38 -17.42 20.66
N PRO A 144 1.91 -18.27 21.58
CA PRO A 144 3.23 -18.87 21.42
C PRO A 144 3.44 -19.56 20.08
N ARG A 145 2.40 -20.16 19.50
CA ARG A 145 2.45 -20.81 18.19
C ARG A 145 2.65 -19.81 17.05
N ILE A 146 2.09 -18.60 17.17
CA ILE A 146 2.27 -17.49 16.21
C ILE A 146 3.65 -16.87 16.40
N VAL A 147 4.13 -16.77 17.64
CA VAL A 147 5.49 -16.29 17.95
C VAL A 147 6.53 -17.22 17.34
N GLU A 148 6.37 -18.53 17.50
CA GLU A 148 7.20 -19.56 16.84
C GLU A 148 7.14 -19.45 15.32
N ALA A 149 5.95 -19.23 14.74
CA ALA A 149 5.79 -19.04 13.31
C ALA A 149 6.55 -17.80 12.82
N LEU A 150 6.47 -16.68 13.55
CA LEU A 150 7.20 -15.47 13.21
C LEU A 150 8.71 -15.65 13.41
N ALA A 151 9.14 -16.35 14.45
CA ALA A 151 10.54 -16.69 14.68
C ALA A 151 11.10 -17.53 13.52
N TYR A 152 10.36 -18.55 13.07
CA TYR A 152 10.71 -19.32 11.88
C TYR A 152 10.91 -18.41 10.66
N MET A 153 9.97 -17.48 10.40
CA MET A 153 10.13 -16.54 9.29
C MET A 153 11.43 -15.72 9.40
N VAL A 154 11.75 -15.21 10.59
CA VAL A 154 13.02 -14.49 10.84
C VAL A 154 14.21 -15.40 10.56
N GLU A 155 14.23 -16.63 11.05
CA GLU A 155 15.32 -17.59 10.83
C GLU A 155 15.54 -17.91 9.35
N VAL A 156 14.47 -18.00 8.55
CA VAL A 156 14.63 -18.17 7.09
C VAL A 156 15.28 -16.94 6.46
N TYR A 157 14.89 -15.72 6.83
CA TYR A 157 15.53 -14.50 6.31
C TYR A 157 17.01 -14.41 6.74
N GLU A 158 17.32 -14.74 7.98
CA GLU A 158 18.71 -14.79 8.46
C GLU A 158 19.55 -15.81 7.69
N ALA A 159 18.98 -16.99 7.40
CA ALA A 159 19.64 -18.01 6.60
C ALA A 159 19.91 -17.56 5.15
N LEU A 160 19.15 -16.58 4.64
CA LEU A 160 19.34 -15.92 3.34
C LEU A 160 20.27 -14.69 3.42
N GLY A 161 20.92 -14.45 4.56
CA GLY A 161 21.81 -13.31 4.77
C GLY A 161 21.09 -11.99 5.06
N GLY A 162 19.87 -12.06 5.61
CA GLY A 162 19.05 -10.93 6.03
C GLY A 162 17.96 -10.54 5.03
N ILE A 163 16.89 -9.90 5.53
CA ILE A 163 15.77 -9.47 4.68
C ILE A 163 16.21 -8.41 3.65
N GLU A 164 17.21 -7.59 3.96
CA GLU A 164 17.70 -6.53 3.07
C GLU A 164 18.21 -7.09 1.73
N LYS A 165 18.82 -8.29 1.73
CA LYS A 165 19.26 -8.94 0.49
C LYS A 165 18.09 -9.44 -0.35
N VAL A 166 17.07 -9.97 0.31
CA VAL A 166 15.84 -10.42 -0.36
C VAL A 166 15.08 -9.22 -0.93
N ASP A 167 14.96 -8.12 -0.20
CA ASP A 167 14.33 -6.88 -0.67
C ASP A 167 15.07 -6.30 -1.89
N ALA A 168 16.41 -6.26 -1.84
CA ALA A 168 17.24 -5.78 -2.93
C ALA A 168 17.03 -6.62 -4.20
N PHE A 169 17.04 -7.95 -4.05
CA PHE A 169 16.72 -8.89 -5.13
C PHE A 169 15.32 -8.64 -5.69
N GLN A 170 14.29 -8.61 -4.84
CA GLN A 170 12.89 -8.42 -5.22
C GLN A 170 12.66 -7.13 -6.01
N SER A 171 13.29 -6.03 -5.59
CA SER A 171 13.14 -4.72 -6.23
C SER A 171 13.70 -4.63 -7.65
N SER A 172 14.48 -5.63 -8.06
CA SER A 172 15.05 -5.72 -9.41
C SER A 172 14.08 -6.35 -10.42
N PHE A 173 12.95 -6.88 -9.97
CA PHE A 173 11.96 -7.55 -10.81
C PHE A 173 10.63 -6.81 -10.85
N GLN A 174 9.89 -7.01 -11.94
CA GLN A 174 8.53 -6.51 -12.12
C GLN A 174 7.55 -7.70 -12.13
N GLY A 175 6.27 -7.45 -11.83
CA GLY A 175 5.24 -8.48 -11.97
C GLY A 175 4.84 -8.75 -13.43
N GLY A 176 3.90 -9.69 -13.63
CA GLY A 176 3.39 -10.02 -14.96
C GLY A 176 4.37 -10.89 -15.76
N GLU A 177 4.66 -10.50 -17.01
CA GLU A 177 5.58 -11.25 -17.90
C GLU A 177 7.01 -11.31 -17.35
N PHE A 178 7.41 -10.34 -16.54
CA PHE A 178 8.74 -10.25 -15.94
C PHE A 178 8.84 -10.87 -14.54
N ASP A 179 7.79 -11.57 -14.07
CA ASP A 179 7.79 -12.19 -12.75
C ASP A 179 8.97 -13.18 -12.64
N PRO A 180 9.79 -13.10 -11.57
CA PRO A 180 11.03 -13.86 -11.49
C PRO A 180 10.80 -15.36 -11.27
N PHE A 181 9.60 -15.80 -10.88
CA PHE A 181 9.28 -17.22 -10.90
C PHE A 181 9.23 -17.77 -12.34
N LEU A 182 8.68 -16.99 -13.29
CA LEU A 182 8.59 -17.38 -14.71
C LEU A 182 9.97 -17.46 -15.37
N THR A 183 10.89 -16.60 -14.95
CA THR A 183 12.26 -16.53 -15.50
C THR A 183 13.25 -17.45 -14.77
N GLY A 184 12.78 -18.26 -13.82
CA GLY A 184 13.63 -19.18 -13.05
C GLY A 184 14.56 -18.49 -12.04
N LYS A 185 14.25 -17.25 -11.68
CA LYS A 185 14.94 -16.44 -10.67
C LYS A 185 14.38 -16.66 -9.26
N VAL A 186 13.16 -17.18 -9.14
CA VAL A 186 12.59 -17.68 -7.87
C VAL A 186 12.26 -19.17 -8.04
N ALA A 187 12.78 -20.02 -7.16
CA ALA A 187 12.56 -21.46 -7.25
C ALA A 187 11.24 -21.89 -6.61
N MET A 188 10.88 -21.31 -5.47
CA MET A 188 9.65 -21.61 -4.74
C MET A 188 9.03 -20.36 -4.14
N LYS A 189 7.69 -20.29 -4.11
CA LYS A 189 6.95 -19.23 -3.41
C LYS A 189 5.59 -19.72 -2.95
N ILE A 190 5.12 -19.21 -1.81
CA ILE A 190 3.70 -19.37 -1.42
C ILE A 190 2.95 -18.18 -1.98
N ASP A 191 1.95 -18.43 -2.82
CA ASP A 191 1.19 -17.39 -3.49
C ASP A 191 -0.26 -17.81 -3.75
N GLY A 192 -1.08 -16.88 -4.22
CA GLY A 192 -2.46 -17.15 -4.60
C GLY A 192 -2.54 -18.01 -5.87
N ASN A 193 -3.51 -18.94 -5.93
CA ASN A 193 -3.75 -19.74 -7.15
C ASN A 193 -4.02 -18.93 -8.42
N GLY A 194 -4.49 -17.68 -8.29
CA GLY A 194 -4.61 -16.75 -9.41
C GLY A 194 -3.31 -16.59 -10.22
N PHE A 195 -2.15 -16.87 -9.62
CA PHE A 195 -0.86 -16.88 -10.29
C PHE A 195 -0.73 -17.95 -11.39
N ILE A 196 -1.54 -19.03 -11.36
CA ILE A 196 -1.61 -20.01 -12.45
C ILE A 196 -2.00 -19.33 -13.77
N ASN A 197 -2.90 -18.33 -13.72
CA ASN A 197 -3.30 -17.57 -14.90
C ASN A 197 -2.12 -16.75 -15.47
N THR A 198 -1.27 -16.19 -14.60
CA THR A 198 -0.02 -15.52 -15.03
C THR A 198 0.91 -16.49 -15.74
N ILE A 199 1.11 -17.70 -15.21
CA ILE A 199 1.95 -18.73 -15.85
C ILE A 199 1.37 -19.12 -17.21
N VAL A 200 0.07 -19.40 -17.28
CA VAL A 200 -0.63 -19.79 -18.51
C VAL A 200 -0.54 -18.71 -19.60
N GLN A 201 -0.56 -17.43 -19.22
CA GLN A 201 -0.47 -16.32 -20.17
C GLN A 201 0.94 -16.04 -20.68
N TYR A 202 1.96 -16.13 -19.81
CA TYR A 202 3.30 -15.65 -20.12
C TYR A 202 4.36 -16.74 -20.23
N ALA A 203 4.16 -17.90 -19.59
CA ALA A 203 5.08 -19.03 -19.63
C ALA A 203 4.35 -20.39 -19.59
N PRO A 204 3.48 -20.71 -20.57
CA PRO A 204 2.66 -21.92 -20.53
C PRO A 204 3.45 -23.23 -20.60
N GLN A 205 4.72 -23.17 -21.03
CA GLN A 205 5.65 -24.30 -21.08
C GLN A 205 6.45 -24.47 -19.78
N LEU A 206 6.29 -23.58 -18.80
CA LEU A 206 6.98 -23.66 -17.52
C LEU A 206 6.63 -24.96 -16.81
N ARG A 207 7.65 -25.70 -16.39
CA ARG A 207 7.49 -26.89 -15.57
C ARG A 207 7.37 -26.53 -14.09
N PHE A 208 6.14 -26.51 -13.60
CA PHE A 208 5.82 -26.20 -12.21
C PHE A 208 4.74 -27.12 -11.67
N GLU A 209 4.70 -27.22 -10.35
CA GLU A 209 3.64 -27.87 -9.58
C GLU A 209 3.23 -26.98 -8.41
N VAL A 210 2.04 -27.23 -7.88
CA VAL A 210 1.57 -26.58 -6.65
C VAL A 210 1.25 -27.64 -5.61
N VAL A 211 1.51 -27.32 -4.34
CA VAL A 211 1.12 -28.18 -3.21
C VAL A 211 0.59 -27.33 -2.07
N ALA A 212 -0.06 -28.00 -1.11
CA ALA A 212 -0.41 -27.37 0.15
C ALA A 212 0.85 -26.79 0.82
N PRO A 213 0.80 -25.58 1.40
CA PRO A 213 1.92 -24.99 2.10
C PRO A 213 2.46 -25.94 3.19
N PRO A 214 3.77 -26.20 3.27
CA PRO A 214 4.32 -27.15 4.23
C PRO A 214 4.05 -26.65 5.66
N ALA A 215 3.63 -27.56 6.53
CA ALA A 215 3.41 -27.28 7.94
C ALA A 215 4.64 -27.69 8.78
N PRO A 216 4.75 -27.26 10.04
CA PRO A 216 5.73 -27.83 10.95
C PRO A 216 5.56 -29.35 11.07
N LYS A 217 6.65 -30.05 11.37
CA LYS A 217 6.63 -31.51 11.48
C LYS A 217 5.56 -31.98 12.48
N GLY A 218 4.71 -32.92 12.04
CA GLY A 218 3.61 -33.45 12.85
C GLY A 218 2.35 -32.58 12.88
N LYS A 219 2.32 -31.43 12.19
CA LYS A 219 1.13 -30.61 11.97
C LYS A 219 0.50 -30.94 10.61
N THR A 220 -0.78 -30.62 10.47
CA THR A 220 -1.50 -30.78 9.20
C THR A 220 -1.37 -29.50 8.38
N SER A 221 -1.14 -29.65 7.08
CA SER A 221 -1.14 -28.52 6.16
C SER A 221 -2.54 -27.94 5.99
N ILE A 222 -2.60 -26.62 5.83
CA ILE A 222 -3.81 -25.84 5.59
C ILE A 222 -3.56 -24.88 4.44
N THR A 223 -4.63 -24.30 3.90
CA THR A 223 -4.52 -23.14 3.00
C THR A 223 -5.25 -21.93 3.56
N TRP A 224 -5.16 -20.79 2.87
CA TRP A 224 -5.83 -19.55 3.24
C TRP A 224 -6.89 -19.20 2.20
N SER A 225 -8.17 -19.28 2.60
CA SER A 225 -9.32 -18.73 1.90
C SER A 225 -9.32 -17.19 1.95
N GLY A 226 -9.22 -16.56 0.79
CA GLY A 226 -9.60 -15.16 0.61
C GLY A 226 -10.79 -15.04 -0.33
N GLY A 227 -10.80 -13.97 -1.14
CA GLY A 227 -11.85 -13.71 -2.12
C GLY A 227 -12.68 -12.47 -1.80
N PHE A 228 -13.84 -12.39 -2.46
CA PHE A 228 -14.73 -11.23 -2.42
C PHE A 228 -16.17 -11.68 -2.18
N SER A 229 -16.98 -10.75 -1.69
CA SER A 229 -18.41 -10.96 -1.44
C SER A 229 -19.23 -9.79 -1.97
N TRP A 230 -20.46 -10.08 -2.41
CA TRP A 230 -21.46 -9.07 -2.71
C TRP A 230 -22.14 -8.61 -1.43
N ALA A 231 -22.06 -7.31 -1.13
CA ALA A 231 -22.78 -6.68 -0.02
C ALA A 231 -23.81 -5.68 -0.56
N ILE A 232 -24.94 -5.55 0.13
CA ILE A 232 -25.96 -4.55 -0.17
C ILE A 232 -25.88 -3.46 0.91
N PRO A 233 -25.57 -2.20 0.55
CA PRO A 233 -25.55 -1.11 1.52
C PRO A 233 -26.92 -0.93 2.17
N VAL A 234 -26.96 -0.71 3.48
CA VAL A 234 -28.24 -0.52 4.22
C VAL A 234 -29.04 0.66 3.65
N GLY A 235 -28.37 1.69 3.13
CA GLY A 235 -28.99 2.84 2.46
C GLY A 235 -29.56 2.56 1.05
N ALA A 236 -29.47 1.34 0.52
CA ALA A 236 -29.93 1.02 -0.83
C ALA A 236 -31.41 1.35 -1.03
N LYS A 237 -31.73 1.96 -2.17
CA LYS A 237 -33.13 2.28 -2.55
C LYS A 237 -33.94 1.05 -2.93
N ASN A 238 -33.28 0.03 -3.51
CA ASN A 238 -33.92 -1.18 -4.05
C ASN A 238 -33.23 -2.46 -3.55
N PRO A 239 -33.25 -2.75 -2.23
CA PRO A 239 -32.52 -3.90 -1.66
C PRO A 239 -32.98 -5.26 -2.20
N ARG A 240 -34.30 -5.45 -2.41
CA ARG A 240 -34.84 -6.69 -2.98
C ARG A 240 -34.36 -6.96 -4.41
N ILE A 241 -34.33 -5.94 -5.26
CA ILE A 241 -33.85 -6.08 -6.65
C ILE A 241 -32.35 -6.36 -6.68
N ALA A 242 -31.57 -5.68 -5.82
CA ALA A 242 -30.14 -5.94 -5.70
C ALA A 242 -29.88 -7.39 -5.26
N PHE A 243 -30.67 -7.91 -4.32
CA PHE A 243 -30.59 -9.30 -3.90
C PHE A 243 -30.97 -10.29 -5.00
N GLU A 244 -32.03 -10.02 -5.77
CA GLU A 244 -32.40 -10.85 -6.93
C GLU A 244 -31.30 -10.89 -8.00
N LEU A 245 -30.59 -9.78 -8.22
CA LEU A 245 -29.42 -9.75 -9.09
C LEU A 245 -28.29 -10.62 -8.53
N ILE A 246 -27.97 -10.50 -7.24
CA ILE A 246 -26.96 -11.35 -6.59
C ILE A 246 -27.34 -12.83 -6.73
N ARG A 247 -28.61 -13.18 -6.48
CA ARG A 247 -29.13 -14.53 -6.64
C ARG A 247 -28.94 -15.05 -8.07
N TYR A 248 -29.22 -14.23 -9.08
CA TYR A 248 -28.96 -14.57 -10.48
C TYR A 248 -27.47 -14.79 -10.77
N LEU A 249 -26.60 -13.90 -10.30
CA LEU A 249 -25.15 -13.97 -10.49
C LEU A 249 -24.55 -15.23 -9.84
N MET A 250 -25.14 -15.74 -8.77
CA MET A 250 -24.72 -16.97 -8.10
C MET A 250 -25.27 -18.26 -8.75
N THR A 251 -26.00 -18.18 -9.86
CA THR A 251 -26.47 -19.38 -10.58
C THR A 251 -25.39 -20.01 -11.44
N ASP A 252 -25.46 -21.33 -11.62
CA ASP A 252 -24.59 -22.08 -12.53
C ASP A 252 -24.61 -21.50 -13.96
N ARG A 253 -25.77 -20.99 -14.41
CA ARG A 253 -25.92 -20.32 -15.70
C ARG A 253 -25.09 -19.05 -15.81
N ALA A 254 -25.13 -18.20 -14.79
CA ALA A 254 -24.38 -16.95 -14.77
C ALA A 254 -22.87 -17.23 -14.73
N TRP A 255 -22.43 -18.14 -13.87
CA TRP A 255 -21.04 -18.60 -13.80
C TRP A 255 -20.54 -19.18 -15.12
N LYS A 256 -21.34 -20.05 -15.75
CA LYS A 256 -21.02 -20.61 -17.07
C LYS A 256 -20.88 -19.52 -18.12
N LEU A 257 -21.81 -18.57 -18.17
CA LEU A 257 -21.78 -17.48 -19.14
C LEU A 257 -20.56 -16.59 -18.95
N GLN A 258 -20.27 -16.18 -17.71
CA GLN A 258 -19.12 -15.35 -17.38
C GLN A 258 -17.81 -16.01 -17.83
N ASN A 259 -17.57 -17.26 -17.42
CA ASN A 259 -16.36 -18.00 -17.76
C ASN A 259 -16.21 -18.20 -19.28
N GLN A 260 -17.32 -18.44 -20.01
CA GLN A 260 -17.29 -18.55 -21.47
C GLN A 260 -16.95 -17.22 -22.15
N VAL A 261 -17.46 -16.11 -21.64
CA VAL A 261 -17.15 -14.77 -22.17
C VAL A 261 -15.68 -14.43 -21.93
N GLU A 262 -15.17 -14.69 -20.73
CA GLU A 262 -13.76 -14.45 -20.38
C GLU A 262 -12.82 -15.34 -21.21
N ALA A 263 -13.14 -16.63 -21.38
CA ALA A 263 -12.38 -17.55 -22.23
C ALA A 263 -12.35 -17.08 -23.70
N ARG A 264 -13.48 -16.65 -24.26
CA ARG A 264 -13.52 -16.09 -25.64
C ARG A 264 -12.72 -14.80 -25.76
N TYR A 265 -12.79 -13.95 -24.75
CA TYR A 265 -12.03 -12.70 -24.72
C TYR A 265 -10.52 -12.97 -24.67
N ALA A 266 -10.07 -13.91 -23.85
CA ALA A 266 -8.67 -14.34 -23.80
C ALA A 266 -8.22 -14.93 -25.15
N ALA A 267 -9.01 -15.83 -25.73
CA ALA A 267 -8.74 -16.42 -27.04
C ALA A 267 -8.66 -15.37 -28.15
N SER A 268 -9.51 -14.32 -28.12
CA SER A 268 -9.46 -13.22 -29.09
C SER A 268 -8.15 -12.41 -29.06
N ARG A 269 -7.39 -12.53 -27.96
CA ARG A 269 -6.06 -11.92 -27.76
C ARG A 269 -4.93 -12.92 -27.89
N GLY A 270 -5.20 -14.15 -28.35
CA GLY A 270 -4.22 -15.23 -28.44
C GLY A 270 -3.68 -15.68 -27.08
N ARG A 271 -4.46 -15.51 -26.01
CA ARG A 271 -4.07 -15.90 -24.64
C ARG A 271 -4.85 -17.13 -24.20
N LEU A 272 -4.15 -18.04 -23.54
CA LEU A 272 -4.76 -19.14 -22.82
C LEU A 272 -5.52 -18.62 -21.58
N PHE A 273 -6.52 -19.38 -21.14
CA PHE A 273 -7.40 -18.99 -20.04
C PHE A 273 -7.55 -20.13 -19.03
N VAL A 274 -7.38 -19.79 -17.75
CA VAL A 274 -7.77 -20.61 -16.62
C VAL A 274 -8.74 -19.78 -15.76
N PRO A 275 -9.91 -20.33 -15.42
CA PRO A 275 -10.93 -19.65 -14.63
C PRO A 275 -10.46 -19.42 -13.19
N GLY A 276 -11.01 -18.38 -12.56
CA GLY A 276 -10.88 -18.18 -11.12
C GLY A 276 -11.70 -19.21 -10.32
N MET A 277 -11.42 -19.33 -9.02
CA MET A 277 -12.19 -20.23 -8.16
C MET A 277 -13.50 -19.59 -7.70
N ALA A 278 -14.56 -20.38 -7.79
CA ALA A 278 -15.87 -20.07 -7.23
C ALA A 278 -15.91 -20.48 -5.75
N PRO A 279 -16.67 -19.75 -4.91
CA PRO A 279 -16.87 -20.13 -3.51
C PRO A 279 -17.82 -21.34 -3.35
N LEU A 280 -18.37 -21.83 -4.47
CA LEU A 280 -19.28 -22.97 -4.57
C LEU A 280 -18.50 -24.19 -5.10
N PRO A 281 -18.32 -25.28 -4.31
CA PRO A 281 -17.50 -26.42 -4.73
C PRO A 281 -17.95 -27.04 -6.06
N HIS A 282 -19.27 -27.17 -6.27
CA HIS A 282 -19.81 -27.76 -7.50
C HIS A 282 -19.55 -26.91 -8.75
N VAL A 283 -19.43 -25.58 -8.60
CA VAL A 283 -19.14 -24.67 -9.73
C VAL A 283 -17.69 -24.83 -10.18
N ASN A 284 -16.75 -25.10 -9.27
CA ASN A 284 -15.36 -25.38 -9.64
C ASN A 284 -15.27 -26.64 -10.50
N GLN A 285 -15.98 -27.71 -10.13
CA GLN A 285 -16.06 -28.92 -10.95
C GLN A 285 -16.73 -28.67 -12.30
N LEU A 286 -17.86 -27.94 -12.32
CA LEU A 286 -18.55 -27.57 -13.55
C LEU A 286 -17.63 -26.79 -14.52
N THR A 287 -16.83 -25.87 -13.99
CA THR A 287 -15.96 -25.02 -14.79
C THR A 287 -14.74 -25.80 -15.29
N TYR A 288 -14.19 -26.71 -14.47
CA TYR A 288 -13.15 -27.65 -14.90
C TYR A 288 -13.63 -28.51 -16.09
N ASP A 289 -14.82 -29.10 -15.98
CA ASP A 289 -15.41 -29.95 -17.01
C ASP A 289 -15.68 -29.17 -18.30
N LEU A 290 -16.07 -27.90 -18.17
CA LEU A 290 -16.43 -27.05 -19.30
C LEU A 290 -15.20 -26.52 -20.06
N LEU A 291 -14.13 -26.14 -19.36
CA LEU A 291 -13.05 -25.32 -19.93
C LEU A 291 -11.65 -25.95 -19.86
N LEU A 292 -11.41 -26.91 -18.96
CA LEU A 292 -10.07 -27.43 -18.69
C LEU A 292 -9.92 -28.88 -19.13
N ARG A 293 -10.85 -29.76 -18.74
CA ARG A 293 -10.74 -31.22 -18.89
C ARG A 293 -10.26 -31.62 -20.28
N ASP A 294 -11.03 -31.24 -21.30
CA ASP A 294 -10.79 -31.63 -22.69
C ASP A 294 -10.05 -30.56 -23.51
N ASN A 295 -9.46 -29.55 -22.85
CA ASN A 295 -8.73 -28.48 -23.54
C ASN A 295 -7.31 -28.96 -23.92
N PRO A 296 -6.97 -29.08 -25.22
CA PRO A 296 -5.67 -29.55 -25.67
C PRO A 296 -4.57 -28.48 -25.55
N GLU A 297 -4.93 -27.22 -25.39
CA GLU A 297 -3.96 -26.12 -25.27
C GLU A 297 -3.39 -25.98 -23.85
N LEU A 298 -4.03 -26.62 -22.86
CA LEU A 298 -3.59 -26.63 -21.47
C LEU A 298 -2.86 -27.94 -21.15
N THR A 299 -1.75 -27.83 -20.43
CA THR A 299 -1.01 -29.01 -19.95
C THR A 299 -1.79 -29.71 -18.83
N GLU A 300 -1.57 -31.03 -18.68
CA GLU A 300 -2.20 -31.80 -17.59
C GLU A 300 -1.84 -31.24 -16.20
N ARG A 301 -0.65 -30.65 -16.04
CA ARG A 301 -0.22 -29.98 -14.80
C ARG A 301 -1.13 -28.81 -14.43
N ILE A 302 -1.44 -27.96 -15.41
CA ILE A 302 -2.34 -26.82 -15.19
C ILE A 302 -3.73 -27.31 -14.76
N LYS A 303 -4.21 -28.40 -15.39
CA LYS A 303 -5.49 -29.02 -15.06
C LYS A 303 -5.50 -29.63 -13.65
N SER A 304 -4.47 -30.39 -13.28
CA SER A 304 -4.37 -31.01 -11.95
C SER A 304 -4.21 -29.98 -10.85
N ASN A 305 -3.41 -28.93 -11.08
CA ASN A 305 -3.19 -27.84 -10.12
C ASN A 305 -4.48 -27.08 -9.81
N PHE A 306 -5.35 -26.86 -10.81
CA PHE A 306 -6.66 -26.24 -10.56
C PHE A 306 -7.53 -27.07 -9.61
N LEU A 307 -7.62 -28.39 -9.82
CA LEU A 307 -8.39 -29.27 -8.95
C LEU A 307 -7.80 -29.35 -7.54
N LEU A 308 -6.47 -29.43 -7.43
CA LEU A 308 -5.80 -29.43 -6.14
C LEU A 308 -6.15 -28.16 -5.33
N CYS A 309 -6.10 -26.98 -5.93
CA CYS A 309 -6.51 -25.74 -5.27
C CYS A 309 -7.97 -25.79 -4.80
N ALA A 310 -8.88 -26.31 -5.63
CA ALA A 310 -10.28 -26.45 -5.26
C ALA A 310 -10.47 -27.44 -4.08
N ASP A 311 -9.69 -28.53 -4.02
CA ASP A 311 -9.75 -29.50 -2.94
C ASP A 311 -9.16 -28.94 -1.63
N LEU A 312 -8.08 -28.16 -1.70
CA LEU A 312 -7.46 -27.54 -0.53
C LEU A 312 -8.38 -26.58 0.22
N MET A 313 -9.38 -26.01 -0.46
CA MET A 313 -10.39 -25.17 0.19
C MET A 313 -11.14 -25.88 1.32
N GLN A 314 -11.21 -27.22 1.32
CA GLN A 314 -11.83 -28.00 2.41
C GLN A 314 -11.09 -27.86 3.75
N VAL A 315 -9.78 -27.60 3.71
CA VAL A 315 -8.92 -27.41 4.88
C VAL A 315 -8.43 -25.96 5.01
N SER A 316 -9.10 -25.03 4.34
CA SER A 316 -8.73 -23.62 4.38
C SER A 316 -9.03 -22.97 5.74
N ARG A 317 -8.32 -21.87 6.00
CA ARG A 317 -8.59 -20.92 7.09
C ARG A 317 -8.86 -19.54 6.48
N PHE A 318 -9.49 -18.65 7.22
CA PHE A 318 -9.82 -17.29 6.80
C PHE A 318 -9.42 -16.31 7.89
N ARG A 319 -9.28 -15.04 7.53
CA ARG A 319 -8.93 -13.98 8.50
C ARG A 319 -10.07 -13.81 9.51
N PRO A 320 -9.78 -13.57 10.80
CA PRO A 320 -10.83 -13.35 11.79
C PRO A 320 -11.79 -12.22 11.36
N VAL A 321 -13.10 -12.50 11.41
CA VAL A 321 -14.13 -11.50 11.13
C VAL A 321 -14.37 -10.70 12.41
N THR A 322 -13.77 -9.52 12.48
CA THR A 322 -13.79 -8.67 13.68
C THR A 322 -13.89 -7.19 13.27
N PRO A 323 -14.52 -6.32 14.08
CA PRO A 323 -14.59 -4.88 13.80
C PRO A 323 -13.21 -4.19 13.77
N VAL A 324 -12.17 -4.83 14.28
CA VAL A 324 -10.77 -4.35 14.20
C VAL A 324 -9.95 -5.07 13.13
N GLY A 325 -10.59 -5.69 12.13
CA GLY A 325 -9.92 -6.57 11.17
C GLY A 325 -8.77 -5.89 10.41
N GLN A 326 -8.96 -4.63 10.01
CA GLN A 326 -7.92 -3.83 9.36
C GLN A 326 -6.76 -3.52 10.31
N LEU A 327 -7.05 -3.14 11.56
CA LEU A 327 -6.02 -2.85 12.56
C LEU A 327 -5.22 -4.12 12.91
N LEU A 328 -5.90 -5.27 13.06
CA LEU A 328 -5.26 -6.56 13.28
C LEU A 328 -4.34 -6.93 12.11
N TRP A 329 -4.77 -6.70 10.86
CA TRP A 329 -3.95 -6.87 9.67
C TRP A 329 -2.72 -5.95 9.67
N ASP A 330 -2.89 -4.68 10.02
CA ASP A 330 -1.81 -3.70 10.02
C ASP A 330 -0.77 -4.02 11.12
N GLU A 331 -1.21 -4.38 12.32
CA GLU A 331 -0.30 -4.75 13.42
C GLU A 331 0.37 -6.11 13.19
N HIS A 332 -0.31 -7.04 12.52
CA HIS A 332 0.28 -8.27 12.02
C HIS A 332 1.44 -8.02 11.05
N ARG A 333 1.20 -7.18 10.02
CA ARG A 333 2.24 -6.80 9.05
C ARG A 333 3.38 -6.06 9.73
N ARG A 334 3.07 -5.15 10.64
CA ARG A 334 4.06 -4.40 11.41
C ARG A 334 4.91 -5.33 12.27
N ALA A 335 4.30 -6.31 12.94
CA ALA A 335 5.04 -7.26 13.77
C ALA A 335 6.02 -8.07 12.92
N TYR A 336 5.57 -8.56 11.75
CA TYR A 336 6.43 -9.20 10.76
C TYR A 336 7.61 -8.30 10.36
N GLU A 337 7.34 -7.08 9.86
CA GLU A 337 8.38 -6.14 9.40
C GLU A 337 9.39 -5.77 10.49
N LYS A 338 8.94 -5.68 11.75
CA LYS A 338 9.81 -5.34 12.88
C LYS A 338 10.68 -6.49 13.32
N ALA A 339 10.16 -7.71 13.30
CA ALA A 339 10.88 -8.89 13.72
C ALA A 339 11.97 -9.27 12.72
N VAL A 340 11.65 -9.31 11.42
CA VAL A 340 12.62 -9.67 10.36
C VAL A 340 13.75 -8.65 10.17
N ARG A 341 13.56 -7.41 10.65
CA ARG A 341 14.58 -6.35 10.67
C ARG A 341 15.23 -6.17 12.05
N HIS A 342 15.02 -7.10 12.97
CA HIS A 342 15.58 -7.07 14.34
C HIS A 342 15.30 -5.80 15.12
N THR A 343 14.22 -5.07 14.78
CA THR A 343 13.82 -3.89 15.55
C THR A 343 13.23 -4.31 16.89
N TYR A 344 12.52 -5.43 16.92
CA TYR A 344 11.96 -6.08 18.10
C TYR A 344 12.13 -7.59 17.95
N SER A 345 12.14 -8.33 19.06
CA SER A 345 12.00 -9.80 18.98
C SER A 345 10.60 -10.16 18.43
N PRO A 346 10.41 -11.36 17.85
CA PRO A 346 9.09 -11.84 17.43
C PRO A 346 8.03 -11.69 18.53
N GLN A 347 8.36 -12.06 19.77
CA GLN A 347 7.48 -11.93 20.93
C GLN A 347 7.09 -10.46 21.19
N GLU A 348 8.08 -9.58 21.33
CA GLU A 348 7.83 -8.17 21.65
C GLU A 348 7.03 -7.48 20.53
N ALA A 349 7.31 -7.80 19.27
CA ALA A 349 6.61 -7.25 18.12
C ALA A 349 5.11 -7.61 18.14
N LEU A 350 4.78 -8.88 18.45
CA LEU A 350 3.40 -9.37 18.52
C LEU A 350 2.66 -8.88 19.77
N GLU A 351 3.32 -8.81 20.93
CA GLU A 351 2.74 -8.27 22.18
C GLU A 351 2.31 -6.80 22.02
N ARG A 352 3.16 -5.99 21.38
CA ARG A 352 2.84 -4.58 21.08
C ARG A 352 1.63 -4.48 20.15
N GLY A 353 1.58 -5.32 19.11
CA GLY A 353 0.46 -5.40 18.19
C GLY A 353 -0.84 -5.81 18.90
N LYS A 354 -0.78 -6.86 19.74
CA LYS A 354 -1.91 -7.31 20.54
C LYS A 354 -2.44 -6.21 21.44
N LYS A 355 -1.58 -5.50 22.18
CA LYS A 355 -2.00 -4.44 23.10
C LYS A 355 -2.83 -3.37 22.38
N ARG A 356 -2.42 -2.98 21.17
CA ARG A 356 -3.13 -1.99 20.35
C ARG A 356 -4.47 -2.52 19.83
N VAL A 357 -4.47 -3.73 19.29
CA VAL A 357 -5.69 -4.36 18.78
C VAL A 357 -6.69 -4.58 19.91
N GLN A 358 -6.24 -5.11 21.06
CA GLN A 358 -7.06 -5.33 22.24
C GLN A 358 -7.60 -4.01 22.79
N GLY A 359 -6.79 -2.97 22.91
CA GLY A 359 -7.27 -1.67 23.37
C GLY A 359 -8.41 -1.12 22.49
N GLN A 360 -8.36 -1.34 21.18
CA GLN A 360 -9.45 -0.95 20.28
C GLN A 360 -10.67 -1.86 20.41
N LEU A 361 -10.49 -3.16 20.63
CA LEU A 361 -11.59 -4.08 20.94
C LEU A 361 -12.29 -3.68 22.24
N ASP A 362 -11.51 -3.40 23.29
CA ASP A 362 -12.02 -2.97 24.58
C ASP A 362 -12.84 -1.68 24.45
N LEU A 363 -12.39 -0.72 23.64
CA LEU A 363 -13.13 0.51 23.34
C LEU A 363 -14.42 0.28 22.54
N ILE A 364 -14.45 -0.73 21.66
CA ILE A 364 -15.65 -1.05 20.88
C ILE A 364 -16.68 -1.77 21.76
N TYR A 365 -16.22 -2.63 22.66
CA TYR A 365 -17.08 -3.44 23.52
C TYR A 365 -17.33 -2.81 24.90
N SER A 366 -16.68 -1.70 25.27
CA SER A 366 -16.91 -0.97 26.53
C SER A 366 -18.30 -0.33 26.62
N GLY A 367 -18.94 -0.09 25.48
CA GLY A 367 -20.22 0.62 25.41
C GLY A 367 -20.11 2.12 25.67
N GLU A 368 -18.91 2.70 25.65
CA GLU A 368 -18.72 4.15 25.73
C GLU A 368 -19.28 4.85 24.48
N VAL A 369 -20.37 5.60 24.66
CA VAL A 369 -21.00 6.37 23.58
C VAL A 369 -20.57 7.82 23.69
N TYR A 370 -19.80 8.29 22.72
CA TYR A 370 -19.47 9.71 22.58
C TYR A 370 -20.62 10.45 21.88
N PRO A 371 -20.90 11.71 22.28
CA PRO A 371 -21.91 12.51 21.61
C PRO A 371 -21.52 12.79 20.15
N LEU A 372 -22.50 12.78 19.25
CA LEU A 372 -22.30 13.21 17.87
C LEU A 372 -21.82 14.67 17.83
N MET A 373 -20.90 14.97 16.93
CA MET A 373 -20.46 16.35 16.70
C MET A 373 -21.64 17.20 16.22
N ASP A 374 -22.00 18.22 17.00
CA ASP A 374 -23.00 19.20 16.59
C ASP A 374 -22.37 20.22 15.64
N TRP A 375 -22.65 20.05 14.35
CA TRP A 375 -22.18 20.91 13.26
C TRP A 375 -22.61 22.38 13.40
N ARG A 376 -23.60 22.70 14.23
CA ARG A 376 -24.07 24.09 14.42
C ARG A 376 -22.95 24.98 14.95
N TYR A 377 -22.11 24.49 15.85
CA TYR A 377 -21.01 25.27 16.44
C TYR A 377 -19.89 25.60 15.44
N PRO A 378 -19.30 24.63 14.72
CA PRO A 378 -18.27 24.95 13.71
C PRO A 378 -18.83 25.76 12.54
N LEU A 379 -20.07 25.53 12.11
CA LEU A 379 -20.70 26.35 11.07
C LEU A 379 -20.95 27.78 11.55
N ALA A 380 -21.45 27.97 12.77
CA ALA A 380 -21.62 29.30 13.37
C ALA A 380 -20.26 30.01 13.50
N GLY A 381 -19.22 29.31 13.94
CA GLY A 381 -17.85 29.83 13.99
C GLY A 381 -17.32 30.26 12.62
N ALA A 382 -17.52 29.44 11.59
CA ALA A 382 -17.14 29.76 10.22
C ALA A 382 -17.89 31.00 9.69
N VAL A 383 -19.20 31.11 9.96
CA VAL A 383 -20.01 32.28 9.61
C VAL A 383 -19.51 33.53 10.35
N VAL A 384 -19.21 33.45 11.65
CA VAL A 384 -18.66 34.56 12.43
C VAL A 384 -17.30 35.00 11.88
N LEU A 385 -16.42 34.06 11.52
CA LEU A 385 -15.11 34.38 10.93
C LEU A 385 -15.26 35.02 9.55
N LEU A 386 -16.19 34.55 8.72
CA LEU A 386 -16.48 35.14 7.41
C LEU A 386 -17.06 36.55 7.55
N LEU A 387 -18.03 36.75 8.43
CA LEU A 387 -18.62 38.05 8.72
C LEU A 387 -17.63 39.00 9.39
N GLY A 388 -16.76 38.49 10.27
CA GLY A 388 -15.68 39.24 10.88
C GLY A 388 -14.61 39.66 9.88
N GLY A 389 -14.23 38.77 8.94
CA GLY A 389 -13.32 39.08 7.84
C GLY A 389 -13.91 40.10 6.86
N LEU A 390 -15.19 39.95 6.50
CA LEU A 390 -15.95 40.94 5.72
C LEU A 390 -16.08 42.27 6.48
N GLY A 391 -16.36 42.24 7.79
CA GLY A 391 -16.44 43.41 8.63
C GLY A 391 -15.10 44.14 8.73
N TRP A 392 -14.00 43.39 8.90
CA TRP A 392 -12.65 43.92 8.92
C TRP A 392 -12.24 44.51 7.56
N SER A 393 -12.55 43.84 6.45
CA SER A 393 -12.27 44.36 5.11
C SER A 393 -13.10 45.62 4.82
N LEU A 394 -14.37 45.67 5.25
CA LEU A 394 -15.23 46.84 5.14
C LEU A 394 -14.79 47.98 6.08
N TRP A 395 -14.24 47.68 7.26
CA TRP A 395 -13.69 48.66 8.19
C TRP A 395 -12.36 49.25 7.67
N GLN A 396 -11.46 48.41 7.17
CA GLN A 396 -10.25 48.83 6.43
C GLN A 396 -10.62 49.69 5.21
N TRP A 397 -11.71 49.33 4.51
CA TRP A 397 -12.27 50.13 3.42
C TRP A 397 -12.77 51.51 3.86
N GLN A 398 -13.37 51.63 5.05
CA GLN A 398 -13.76 52.93 5.60
C GLN A 398 -12.56 53.81 5.98
N TRP A 399 -11.47 53.21 6.47
CA TRP A 399 -10.22 53.92 6.79
C TRP A 399 -9.39 54.31 5.56
N GLN A 400 -9.47 53.57 4.44
CA GLN A 400 -8.72 53.85 3.21
C GLN A 400 -9.43 54.79 2.22
N ARG A 401 -10.39 55.63 2.66
CA ARG A 401 -11.09 56.64 1.82
C ARG A 401 -10.23 57.84 1.38
N ARG A 402 -8.98 57.63 0.98
CA ARG A 402 -8.15 58.60 0.23
C ARG A 402 -7.34 57.88 -0.87
N GLY A 403 -7.99 57.52 -1.99
CA GLY A 403 -7.36 57.01 -3.23
C GLY A 403 -8.12 55.85 -3.89
N ARG A 404 -8.35 55.87 -5.21
CA ARG A 404 -9.11 54.87 -6.01
C ARG A 404 -8.36 53.52 -6.13
N PRO A 405 -8.98 52.41 -6.59
CA PRO A 405 -9.84 51.51 -5.83
C PRO A 405 -9.22 50.10 -5.76
N ALA A 406 -8.78 49.66 -4.58
CA ALA A 406 -8.28 48.30 -4.32
C ALA A 406 -9.30 47.18 -4.67
N LEU A 407 -10.56 47.54 -4.90
CA LEU A 407 -11.66 46.65 -5.24
C LEU A 407 -11.40 45.81 -6.51
N TYR A 408 -10.83 46.41 -7.56
CA TYR A 408 -10.51 45.68 -8.78
C TYR A 408 -9.38 44.67 -8.54
N GLY A 409 -8.41 45.00 -7.67
CA GLY A 409 -7.34 44.08 -7.28
C GLY A 409 -7.89 42.85 -6.54
N TYR A 410 -8.79 43.05 -5.58
CA TYR A 410 -9.48 41.93 -4.91
C TYR A 410 -10.36 41.13 -5.86
N PHE A 411 -11.01 41.77 -6.84
CA PHE A 411 -11.80 41.07 -7.86
C PHE A 411 -10.92 40.19 -8.76
N PHE A 412 -9.76 40.68 -9.20
CA PHE A 412 -8.79 39.87 -9.96
C PHE A 412 -8.14 38.78 -9.11
N ALA A 413 -7.96 39.01 -7.80
CA ALA A 413 -7.47 38.01 -6.86
C ALA A 413 -8.57 37.02 -6.42
N ALA A 414 -9.86 37.34 -6.61
CA ALA A 414 -10.98 36.56 -6.07
C ALA A 414 -10.98 35.10 -6.54
N PRO A 415 -10.71 34.75 -7.82
CA PRO A 415 -10.63 33.35 -8.22
C PRO A 415 -9.55 32.58 -7.45
N TRP A 416 -8.37 33.17 -7.27
CA TRP A 416 -7.27 32.55 -6.53
C TRP A 416 -7.57 32.44 -5.02
N LEU A 417 -8.09 33.52 -4.41
CA LEU A 417 -8.49 33.52 -3.00
C LEU A 417 -9.62 32.54 -2.71
N THR A 418 -10.57 32.39 -3.64
CA THR A 418 -11.65 31.40 -3.54
C THR A 418 -11.09 29.99 -3.61
N GLY A 419 -10.17 29.73 -4.55
CA GLY A 419 -9.47 28.45 -4.63
C GLY A 419 -8.68 28.15 -3.35
N LEU A 420 -7.86 29.08 -2.87
CA LEU A 420 -7.09 28.94 -1.63
C LEU A 420 -7.99 28.66 -0.42
N THR A 421 -9.08 29.41 -0.26
CA THR A 421 -9.96 29.26 0.90
C THR A 421 -10.77 27.98 0.87
N LEU A 422 -11.34 27.61 -0.28
CA LEU A 422 -12.21 26.43 -0.39
C LEU A 422 -11.44 25.13 -0.56
N LEU A 423 -10.30 25.14 -1.26
CA LEU A 423 -9.55 23.93 -1.61
C LEU A 423 -8.33 23.70 -0.74
N THR A 424 -7.82 24.72 -0.03
CA THR A 424 -6.65 24.59 0.86
C THR A 424 -7.02 24.86 2.32
N ALA A 425 -7.42 26.08 2.65
CA ALA A 425 -7.69 26.46 4.04
C ALA A 425 -8.91 25.73 4.62
N GLY A 426 -9.98 25.55 3.85
CA GLY A 426 -11.21 24.87 4.25
C GLY A 426 -10.95 23.43 4.71
N PRO A 427 -10.36 22.57 3.86
CA PRO A 427 -10.00 21.20 4.25
C PRO A 427 -9.06 21.15 5.47
N ILE A 428 -8.12 22.09 5.62
CA ILE A 428 -7.24 22.18 6.81
C ILE A 428 -8.08 22.44 8.08
N LEU A 429 -8.99 23.41 8.04
CA LEU A 429 -9.87 23.72 9.18
C LEU A 429 -10.77 22.55 9.54
N VAL A 430 -11.35 21.88 8.53
CA VAL A 430 -12.17 20.68 8.74
C VAL A 430 -11.34 19.54 9.34
N SER A 431 -10.10 19.36 8.89
CA SER A 431 -9.18 18.36 9.44
C SER A 431 -8.85 18.65 10.91
N ILE A 432 -8.66 19.92 11.28
CA ILE A 432 -8.49 20.35 12.67
C ILE A 432 -9.76 20.06 13.49
N LEU A 433 -10.96 20.25 12.95
CA LEU A 433 -12.19 19.90 13.68
C LEU A 433 -12.31 18.39 13.87
N TYR A 434 -11.99 17.60 12.85
CA TYR A 434 -11.99 16.15 12.93
C TYR A 434 -10.90 15.59 13.84
N SER A 435 -9.81 16.31 14.10
CA SER A 435 -8.81 15.85 15.07
C SER A 435 -9.34 15.78 16.50
N PHE A 436 -10.45 16.47 16.82
CA PHE A 436 -11.17 16.33 18.11
C PHE A 436 -12.31 15.31 18.04
N CYS A 437 -12.48 14.63 16.91
CA CYS A 437 -13.52 13.65 16.68
C CYS A 437 -12.93 12.25 16.51
N ARG A 438 -13.67 11.24 16.95
CA ARG A 438 -13.56 9.90 16.40
C ARG A 438 -14.32 9.88 15.08
N TYR A 439 -13.57 9.83 13.98
CA TYR A 439 -14.13 9.85 12.63
C TYR A 439 -13.40 8.84 11.75
N ASP A 440 -14.16 7.89 11.21
CA ASP A 440 -13.68 6.80 10.36
C ASP A 440 -14.23 6.90 8.93
N VAL A 441 -14.75 8.08 8.54
CA VAL A 441 -15.40 8.39 7.25
C VAL A 441 -16.73 7.67 7.00
N LEU A 442 -16.93 6.50 7.59
CA LEU A 442 -18.12 5.67 7.41
C LEU A 442 -19.26 6.06 8.36
N HIS A 443 -18.92 6.49 9.58
CA HIS A 443 -19.87 6.89 10.60
C HIS A 443 -19.87 8.40 10.84
N PRO A 444 -20.99 8.97 11.32
CA PRO A 444 -21.01 10.36 11.77
C PRO A 444 -19.91 10.64 12.83
N PRO A 445 -19.20 11.78 12.74
CA PRO A 445 -18.11 12.10 13.66
C PRO A 445 -18.62 12.22 15.09
N GLN A 446 -17.93 11.55 16.02
CA GLN A 446 -18.24 11.60 17.45
C GLN A 446 -17.21 12.47 18.17
N PHE A 447 -17.64 13.41 19.02
CA PHE A 447 -16.71 14.31 19.70
C PHE A 447 -16.04 13.63 20.90
N VAL A 448 -14.71 13.49 20.83
CA VAL A 448 -13.87 12.85 21.87
C VAL A 448 -12.97 13.85 22.61
N GLY A 449 -13.08 15.14 22.28
CA GLY A 449 -12.27 16.19 22.90
C GLY A 449 -10.78 16.01 22.58
N LEU A 450 -9.93 15.96 23.62
CA LEU A 450 -8.47 15.87 23.49
C LEU A 450 -7.93 14.43 23.50
N ASP A 451 -8.81 13.42 23.53
CA ASP A 451 -8.39 12.02 23.65
C ASP A 451 -7.46 11.59 22.49
N ASN A 452 -7.77 12.02 21.26
CA ASN A 452 -6.90 11.79 20.10
C ASN A 452 -5.48 12.33 20.31
N TYR A 453 -5.33 13.50 20.96
CA TYR A 453 -4.01 14.08 21.25
C TYR A 453 -3.30 13.35 22.38
N HIS A 454 -4.02 12.89 23.41
CA HIS A 454 -3.43 12.04 24.45
C HIS A 454 -2.83 10.77 23.85
N ARG A 455 -3.62 10.06 23.04
CA ARG A 455 -3.17 8.86 22.31
C ARG A 455 -1.98 9.17 21.41
N LEU A 456 -2.04 10.28 20.66
CA LEU A 456 -0.98 10.70 19.74
C LEU A 456 0.36 10.97 20.45
N PHE A 457 0.34 11.68 21.58
CA PHE A 457 1.58 12.09 22.26
C PHE A 457 2.14 11.02 23.20
N PHE A 458 1.29 10.22 23.86
CA PHE A 458 1.70 9.30 24.93
C PHE A 458 1.62 7.82 24.57
N GLU A 459 0.80 7.44 23.59
CA GLU A 459 0.56 6.03 23.25
C GLU A 459 1.12 5.65 21.86
N ASP A 460 1.24 6.61 20.94
CA ASP A 460 1.77 6.37 19.59
C ASP A 460 3.27 6.74 19.44
N PRO A 461 4.19 5.76 19.47
CA PRO A 461 5.61 6.01 19.21
C PRO A 461 5.91 6.44 17.77
N LEU A 462 4.99 6.24 16.82
CA LEU A 462 5.20 6.64 15.42
C LEU A 462 5.06 8.13 15.21
N PHE A 463 4.32 8.84 16.07
CA PHE A 463 4.11 10.28 15.95
C PHE A 463 5.44 11.05 15.93
N TRP A 464 6.30 10.83 16.93
CA TRP A 464 7.60 11.49 17.03
C TRP A 464 8.53 11.12 15.88
N LYS A 465 8.48 9.86 15.43
CA LYS A 465 9.25 9.40 14.28
C LYS A 465 8.78 10.08 12.99
N SER A 466 7.47 10.21 12.79
CA SER A 466 6.89 10.92 11.65
C SER A 466 7.31 12.39 11.65
N LEU A 467 7.22 13.07 12.81
CA LEU A 467 7.61 14.47 12.94
C LEU A 467 9.11 14.68 12.65
N ALA A 468 9.98 13.79 13.16
CA ALA A 468 11.40 13.83 12.86
C ALA A 468 11.69 13.60 11.37
N ASN A 469 10.97 12.67 10.73
CA ASN A 469 11.08 12.43 9.30
C ASN A 469 10.64 13.65 8.48
N THR A 470 9.51 14.27 8.82
CA THR A 470 9.05 15.51 8.18
C THR A 470 10.06 16.64 8.37
N GLY A 471 10.61 16.78 9.58
CA GLY A 471 11.68 17.73 9.90
C GLY A 471 12.91 17.57 9.00
N PHE A 472 13.34 16.32 8.77
CA PHE A 472 14.42 16.03 7.85
C PHE A 472 14.07 16.38 6.41
N MET A 473 12.86 16.02 5.94
CA MET A 473 12.44 16.32 4.56
C MET A 473 12.41 17.82 4.27
N MET A 474 12.22 18.68 5.28
CA MET A 474 12.34 20.13 5.12
C MET A 474 13.73 20.57 4.68
N LEU A 475 14.80 19.79 4.90
CA LEU A 475 16.14 20.06 4.36
C LEU A 475 16.14 20.06 2.82
N GLY A 476 15.22 19.32 2.19
CA GLY A 476 15.06 19.32 0.75
C GLY A 476 14.69 20.70 0.19
N ILE A 477 14.00 21.54 0.98
CA ILE A 477 13.56 22.89 0.58
C ILE A 477 14.78 23.82 0.33
N PRO A 478 15.66 24.10 1.30
CA PRO A 478 16.81 24.98 1.07
C PRO A 478 17.79 24.39 0.05
N VAL A 479 17.96 23.06 0.00
CA VAL A 479 18.83 22.41 -0.99
C VAL A 479 18.24 22.57 -2.40
N GLY A 480 16.92 22.39 -2.56
CA GLY A 480 16.21 22.61 -3.82
C GLY A 480 16.25 24.06 -4.29
N MET A 481 16.06 25.01 -3.36
CA MET A 481 16.20 26.44 -3.66
C MET A 481 17.62 26.80 -4.09
N ALA A 482 18.63 26.28 -3.39
CA ALA A 482 20.03 26.49 -3.73
C ALA A 482 20.38 25.88 -5.10
N ALA A 483 19.92 24.67 -5.38
CA ALA A 483 20.09 24.01 -6.68
C ALA A 483 19.40 24.79 -7.81
N GLY A 484 18.15 25.23 -7.60
CA GLY A 484 17.40 26.03 -8.56
C GLY A 484 18.06 27.39 -8.85
N LEU A 485 18.55 28.07 -7.82
CA LEU A 485 19.33 29.30 -7.96
C LEU A 485 20.65 29.05 -8.70
N GLY A 486 21.36 27.96 -8.38
CA GLY A 486 22.59 27.56 -9.07
C GLY A 486 22.37 27.33 -10.57
N ILE A 487 21.32 26.57 -10.92
CA ILE A 487 20.90 26.37 -12.31
C ILE A 487 20.56 27.71 -12.97
N ALA A 488 19.79 28.57 -12.29
CA ALA A 488 19.43 29.88 -12.82
C ALA A 488 20.64 30.79 -13.07
N LEU A 489 21.64 30.79 -12.17
CA LEU A 489 22.89 31.54 -12.34
C LEU A 489 23.67 31.07 -13.57
N LEU A 490 23.79 29.75 -13.78
CA LEU A 490 24.45 29.18 -14.96
C LEU A 490 23.73 29.60 -16.25
N LEU A 491 22.41 29.66 -16.22
CA LEU A 491 21.55 29.99 -17.37
C LEU A 491 21.27 31.49 -17.53
N ASN A 492 21.79 32.33 -16.63
CA ASN A 492 21.76 33.78 -16.73
C ASN A 492 22.98 34.34 -17.50
N THR A 493 23.75 33.49 -18.16
CA THR A 493 24.91 33.87 -18.98
C THR A 493 24.51 34.13 -20.44
N SER A 494 25.24 34.99 -21.16
CA SER A 494 24.95 35.35 -22.56
C SER A 494 25.56 34.36 -23.57
N VAL A 495 25.32 33.06 -23.38
CA VAL A 495 25.88 31.99 -24.24
C VAL A 495 24.93 31.64 -25.39
N ARG A 496 25.47 31.35 -26.58
CA ARG A 496 24.70 30.88 -27.74
C ARG A 496 24.03 29.53 -27.44
N GLY A 497 22.74 29.39 -27.77
CA GLY A 497 21.98 28.15 -27.53
C GLY A 497 21.21 28.09 -26.19
N MET A 498 21.13 29.20 -25.45
CA MET A 498 20.49 29.25 -24.12
C MET A 498 19.04 28.74 -24.05
N GLN A 499 18.28 28.85 -25.15
CA GLN A 499 16.90 28.34 -25.22
C GLN A 499 16.85 26.81 -25.05
N VAL A 500 17.80 26.08 -25.65
CA VAL A 500 17.88 24.62 -25.55
C VAL A 500 18.22 24.21 -24.11
N TYR A 501 19.19 24.87 -23.49
CA TYR A 501 19.56 24.60 -22.09
C TYR A 501 18.39 24.82 -21.14
N ARG A 502 17.65 25.92 -21.28
CA ARG A 502 16.43 26.17 -20.46
C ARG A 502 15.39 25.07 -20.63
N THR A 503 15.17 24.60 -21.86
CA THR A 503 14.24 23.49 -22.12
C THR A 503 14.70 22.21 -21.43
N ILE A 504 15.99 21.85 -21.51
CA ILE A 504 16.54 20.64 -20.88
C ILE A 504 16.35 20.68 -19.37
N PHE A 505 16.69 21.81 -18.72
CA PHE A 505 16.58 21.93 -17.26
C PHE A 505 15.13 22.09 -16.77
N TYR A 506 14.21 22.57 -17.62
CA TYR A 506 12.79 22.67 -17.30
C TYR A 506 12.01 21.37 -17.57
N LEU A 507 12.46 20.55 -18.53
CA LEU A 507 11.80 19.30 -18.94
C LEU A 507 11.48 18.37 -17.75
N PRO A 508 12.38 18.12 -16.79
CA PRO A 508 12.10 17.34 -15.59
C PRO A 508 10.86 17.77 -14.80
N ALA A 509 10.55 19.07 -14.76
CA ALA A 509 9.42 19.62 -14.02
C ALA A 509 8.06 19.37 -14.71
N ILE A 510 8.06 19.02 -16.01
CA ILE A 510 6.85 18.72 -16.77
C ILE A 510 6.53 17.21 -16.74
N VAL A 511 7.53 16.37 -16.44
CA VAL A 511 7.34 14.91 -16.39
C VAL A 511 6.30 14.58 -15.31
N PRO A 512 5.26 13.78 -15.63
CA PRO A 512 4.27 13.37 -14.63
C PRO A 512 4.94 12.66 -13.46
N VAL A 513 4.53 13.01 -12.23
CA VAL A 513 5.11 12.45 -10.99
C VAL A 513 5.16 10.92 -11.02
N VAL A 514 4.10 10.27 -11.50
CA VAL A 514 4.04 8.80 -11.62
C VAL A 514 5.15 8.25 -12.53
N ALA A 515 5.38 8.88 -13.69
CA ALA A 515 6.44 8.46 -14.61
C ALA A 515 7.82 8.70 -14.01
N SER A 516 8.02 9.85 -13.34
CA SER A 516 9.25 10.14 -12.59
C SER A 516 9.51 9.12 -11.50
N SER A 517 8.49 8.68 -10.75
CA SER A 517 8.64 7.66 -9.71
C SER A 517 9.15 6.33 -10.27
N ILE A 518 8.62 5.87 -11.42
CA ILE A 518 9.07 4.63 -12.06
C ILE A 518 10.53 4.74 -12.52
N LEU A 519 10.89 5.87 -13.14
CA LEU A 519 12.28 6.13 -13.54
C LEU A 519 13.22 6.08 -12.34
N TRP A 520 12.85 6.73 -11.24
CA TRP A 520 13.69 6.79 -10.04
C TRP A 520 13.79 5.45 -9.31
N ILE A 521 12.76 4.61 -9.33
CA ILE A 521 12.85 3.22 -8.83
C ILE A 521 13.96 2.46 -9.56
N TRP A 522 14.07 2.62 -10.88
CA TRP A 522 15.13 1.98 -11.66
C TRP A 522 16.51 2.62 -11.43
N VAL A 523 16.58 3.95 -11.39
CA VAL A 523 17.84 4.69 -11.17
C VAL A 523 18.46 4.41 -9.79
N LEU A 524 17.62 4.28 -8.76
CA LEU A 524 17.99 4.00 -7.37
C LEU A 524 17.99 2.51 -7.03
N ASN A 525 17.86 1.63 -8.02
CA ASN A 525 17.92 0.20 -7.79
C ASN A 525 19.28 -0.18 -7.16
N PRO A 526 19.30 -0.94 -6.04
CA PRO A 526 20.55 -1.26 -5.34
C PRO A 526 21.57 -2.03 -6.17
N GLU A 527 21.08 -2.91 -7.04
CA GLU A 527 21.88 -3.89 -7.79
C GLU A 527 22.36 -3.34 -9.14
N VAL A 528 21.42 -2.82 -9.93
CA VAL A 528 21.63 -2.41 -11.33
C VAL A 528 21.39 -0.92 -11.57
N GLY A 529 21.14 -0.13 -10.52
CA GLY A 529 20.82 1.28 -10.64
C GLY A 529 22.00 2.13 -11.12
N LEU A 530 21.71 3.14 -11.94
CA LEU A 530 22.72 4.05 -12.50
C LEU A 530 23.55 4.76 -11.42
N ILE A 531 22.91 5.16 -10.32
CA ILE A 531 23.62 5.86 -9.23
C ILE A 531 24.60 4.92 -8.54
N ASN A 532 24.20 3.67 -8.28
CA ASN A 532 25.08 2.69 -7.63
C ASN A 532 26.22 2.26 -8.55
N ALA A 533 25.97 2.11 -9.85
CA ALA A 533 27.02 1.87 -10.84
C ALA A 533 28.08 2.99 -10.84
N PHE A 534 27.64 4.25 -10.75
CA PHE A 534 28.54 5.40 -10.66
C PHE A 534 29.31 5.46 -9.33
N LEU A 535 28.66 5.18 -8.19
CA LEU A 535 29.33 5.12 -6.89
C LEU A 535 30.38 4.01 -6.82
N LYS A 536 30.08 2.83 -7.36
CA LYS A 536 31.04 1.72 -7.47
C LYS A 536 32.26 2.11 -8.32
N LEU A 537 32.07 2.85 -9.41
CA LEU A 537 33.17 3.39 -10.23
C LEU A 537 34.07 4.35 -9.42
N LEU A 538 33.50 5.12 -8.49
CA LEU A 538 34.23 6.00 -7.58
C LEU A 538 34.89 5.26 -6.39
N GLY A 539 34.83 3.94 -6.35
CA GLY A 539 35.49 3.11 -5.34
C GLY A 539 34.64 2.80 -4.11
N TRP A 540 33.33 3.02 -4.14
CA TRP A 540 32.44 2.61 -3.05
C TRP A 540 32.16 1.10 -3.16
N ALA A 541 32.62 0.32 -2.18
CA ALA A 541 32.44 -1.13 -2.16
C ALA A 541 30.95 -1.52 -2.01
N ASP A 542 30.26 -0.90 -1.06
CA ASP A 542 28.87 -1.19 -0.73
C ASP A 542 28.01 0.08 -0.83
N PRO A 543 27.44 0.39 -2.01
CA PRO A 543 26.59 1.56 -2.15
C PRO A 543 25.24 1.39 -1.43
N PRO A 544 24.53 2.49 -1.09
CA PRO A 544 23.29 2.42 -0.32
C PRO A 544 22.16 1.66 -1.02
N ASN A 545 21.30 1.01 -0.23
CA ASN A 545 20.02 0.41 -0.69
C ASN A 545 18.89 1.46 -0.88
N TRP A 546 19.22 2.75 -0.91
CA TRP A 546 18.34 3.90 -1.10
C TRP A 546 16.95 3.73 -0.45
N LEU A 547 15.92 3.46 -1.26
CA LEU A 547 14.50 3.40 -0.87
C LEU A 547 14.15 2.26 0.10
N GLN A 548 15.06 1.30 0.32
CA GLN A 548 14.87 0.16 1.22
C GLN A 548 15.67 0.31 2.52
N SER A 549 16.52 1.32 2.61
CA SER A 549 17.35 1.55 3.78
C SER A 549 16.61 2.39 4.82
N SER A 550 16.65 1.93 6.08
CA SER A 550 16.25 2.71 7.25
C SER A 550 17.33 3.68 7.74
N ASP A 551 18.51 3.69 7.10
CA ASP A 551 19.60 4.60 7.43
C ASP A 551 19.15 6.06 7.32
N TRP A 552 19.57 6.85 8.30
CA TRP A 552 19.16 8.24 8.42
C TRP A 552 19.83 9.16 7.40
N LEU A 553 21.12 8.93 7.08
CA LEU A 553 21.95 9.82 6.28
C LEU A 553 22.07 9.38 4.82
N LEU A 554 22.26 8.08 4.58
CA LEU A 554 22.43 7.48 3.24
C LEU A 554 21.38 6.38 3.03
N GLY A 555 20.10 6.78 3.06
CA GLY A 555 18.97 5.87 2.89
C GLY A 555 17.76 6.52 2.22
N SER A 556 16.57 6.03 2.55
CA SER A 556 15.32 6.37 1.84
C SER A 556 15.04 7.88 1.81
N LYS A 557 15.45 8.58 2.88
CA LYS A 557 15.21 10.02 3.01
C LYS A 557 16.04 10.84 2.05
N MET A 558 17.33 10.52 1.94
CA MET A 558 18.23 11.19 1.00
C MET A 558 17.81 10.88 -0.44
N ALA A 559 17.40 9.65 -0.72
CA ALA A 559 16.83 9.27 -2.02
C ALA A 559 15.64 10.18 -2.39
N ILE A 560 14.69 10.38 -1.48
CA ILE A 560 13.53 11.27 -1.71
C ILE A 560 13.97 12.72 -1.92
N VAL A 561 14.96 13.22 -1.17
CA VAL A 561 15.50 14.57 -1.38
C VAL A 561 16.13 14.69 -2.78
N ILE A 562 16.96 13.74 -3.19
CA ILE A 562 17.58 13.70 -4.53
C ILE A 562 16.52 13.64 -5.63
N MET A 563 15.49 12.81 -5.44
CA MET A 563 14.35 12.74 -6.35
C MET A 563 13.61 14.08 -6.42
N GLY A 564 13.46 14.79 -5.31
CA GLY A 564 12.88 16.14 -5.29
C GLY A 564 13.71 17.17 -6.06
N LEU A 565 15.04 17.06 -6.02
CA LEU A 565 15.95 17.94 -6.79
C LEU A 565 15.82 17.77 -8.30
N TRP A 566 15.29 16.64 -8.77
CA TRP A 566 14.95 16.43 -10.19
C TRP A 566 14.10 17.58 -10.75
N SER A 567 13.17 18.10 -9.94
CA SER A 567 12.26 19.17 -10.32
C SER A 567 12.75 20.57 -9.93
N ALA A 568 14.02 20.74 -9.52
CA ALA A 568 14.59 22.04 -9.14
C ALA A 568 14.53 23.09 -10.27
N GLY A 569 14.42 22.65 -11.53
CA GLY A 569 14.22 23.51 -12.69
C GLY A 569 12.86 24.23 -12.74
N SER A 570 11.87 23.83 -11.94
CA SER A 570 10.56 24.49 -11.88
C SER A 570 10.65 25.94 -11.38
N GLY A 571 11.36 26.17 -10.27
CA GLY A 571 11.60 27.50 -9.69
C GLY A 571 12.58 28.36 -10.49
N MET A 572 13.31 27.78 -11.45
CA MET A 572 14.30 28.47 -12.29
C MET A 572 13.72 29.69 -13.00
N ILE A 573 12.48 29.64 -13.48
CA ILE A 573 11.86 30.77 -14.20
C ILE A 573 11.71 31.98 -13.27
N VAL A 574 11.29 31.74 -12.02
CA VAL A 574 11.16 32.77 -10.99
C VAL A 574 12.54 33.33 -10.64
N TRP A 575 13.54 32.47 -10.46
CA TRP A 575 14.93 32.89 -10.22
C TRP A 575 15.51 33.72 -11.36
N LEU A 576 15.30 33.31 -12.61
CA LEU A 576 15.77 34.04 -13.80
C LEU A 576 15.07 35.39 -13.94
N ALA A 577 13.78 35.48 -13.62
CA ALA A 577 13.07 36.75 -13.60
C ALA A 577 13.67 37.70 -12.54
N GLY A 578 13.97 37.19 -11.35
CA GLY A 578 14.62 37.95 -10.28
C GLY A 578 16.03 38.41 -10.65
N LEU A 579 16.87 37.51 -11.18
CA LEU A 579 18.24 37.83 -11.59
C LEU A 579 18.28 38.90 -12.68
N LYS A 580 17.36 38.85 -13.64
CA LYS A 580 17.23 39.89 -14.69
C LYS A 580 16.68 41.22 -14.19
N GLY A 581 15.98 41.21 -13.05
CA GLY A 581 15.44 42.40 -12.42
C GLY A 581 16.48 43.22 -11.66
N ILE A 582 17.69 42.69 -11.44
CA ILE A 582 18.75 43.38 -10.70
C ILE A 582 19.34 44.50 -11.57
N PRO A 583 19.29 45.78 -11.15
CA PRO A 583 19.84 46.88 -11.93
C PRO A 583 21.35 46.74 -12.16
N GLN A 584 21.77 46.90 -13.42
CA GLN A 584 23.16 46.69 -13.83
C GLN A 584 24.16 47.63 -13.12
N HIS A 585 23.74 48.86 -12.80
CA HIS A 585 24.59 49.84 -12.12
C HIS A 585 25.09 49.39 -10.74
N LEU A 586 24.37 48.49 -10.05
CA LEU A 586 24.80 47.93 -8.77
C LEU A 586 25.99 46.97 -8.95
N TYR A 587 26.04 46.23 -10.06
CA TYR A 587 27.17 45.37 -10.38
C TYR A 587 28.40 46.18 -10.81
N GLU A 588 28.18 47.28 -11.54
CA GLU A 588 29.25 48.19 -11.97
C GLU A 588 29.87 48.94 -10.78
N ALA A 589 29.05 49.43 -9.85
CA ALA A 589 29.54 50.03 -8.61
C ALA A 589 30.39 49.05 -7.78
N ALA A 590 29.92 47.81 -7.62
CA ALA A 590 30.67 46.78 -6.90
C ALA A 590 31.99 46.39 -7.61
N ASP A 591 32.03 46.43 -8.95
CA ASP A 591 33.25 46.17 -9.72
C ASP A 591 34.29 47.31 -9.54
N ILE A 592 33.82 48.57 -9.51
CA ILE A 592 34.65 49.75 -9.19
C ILE A 592 35.22 49.67 -7.77
N ASP A 593 34.43 49.17 -6.81
CA ASP A 593 34.86 48.95 -5.41
C ASP A 593 35.76 47.70 -5.24
N GLY A 594 36.12 47.01 -6.33
CA GLY A 594 37.02 45.85 -6.32
C GLY A 594 36.38 44.55 -5.84
N ALA A 595 35.05 44.45 -5.81
CA ALA A 595 34.36 43.24 -5.39
C ALA A 595 34.46 42.12 -6.44
N GLY A 596 35.17 41.05 -6.09
CA GLY A 596 35.23 39.83 -6.90
C GLY A 596 33.85 39.15 -7.09
N PRO A 597 33.75 38.10 -7.92
CA PRO A 597 32.49 37.42 -8.22
C PRO A 597 31.73 36.92 -6.97
N VAL A 598 32.45 36.42 -5.97
CA VAL A 598 31.88 35.99 -4.68
C VAL A 598 31.35 37.19 -3.89
N GLY A 599 32.10 38.30 -3.86
CA GLY A 599 31.68 39.54 -3.22
C GLY A 599 30.39 40.10 -3.83
N ARG A 600 30.31 40.14 -5.17
CA ARG A 600 29.10 40.56 -5.92
C ARG A 600 27.91 39.62 -5.70
N PHE A 601 28.13 38.32 -5.55
CA PHE A 601 27.06 37.38 -5.23
C PHE A 601 26.43 37.68 -3.86
N PHE A 602 27.24 37.73 -2.81
CA PHE A 602 26.72 37.89 -1.44
C PHE A 602 26.24 39.31 -1.10
N HIS A 603 26.84 40.35 -1.68
CA HIS A 603 26.52 41.75 -1.33
C HIS A 603 25.57 42.45 -2.31
N VAL A 604 25.42 41.95 -3.55
CA VAL A 604 24.53 42.55 -4.55
C VAL A 604 23.42 41.57 -4.96
N THR A 605 23.80 40.36 -5.38
CA THR A 605 22.84 39.41 -5.98
C THR A 605 21.88 38.85 -4.95
N LEU A 606 22.40 38.26 -3.87
CA LEU A 606 21.60 37.59 -2.85
C LEU A 606 20.64 38.54 -2.11
N PRO A 607 21.04 39.77 -1.71
CA PRO A 607 20.12 40.72 -1.06
C PRO A 607 19.00 41.17 -2.00
N MET A 608 19.31 41.43 -3.27
CA MET A 608 18.31 41.83 -4.27
C MET A 608 17.34 40.70 -4.64
N LEU A 609 17.75 39.45 -4.47
CA LEU A 609 16.89 38.27 -4.64
C LEU A 609 16.01 37.97 -3.42
N SER A 610 16.16 38.65 -2.28
CA SER A 610 15.41 38.36 -1.05
C SER A 610 13.88 38.20 -1.25
N PRO A 611 13.18 39.04 -2.04
CA PRO A 611 11.74 38.84 -2.30
C PRO A 611 11.43 37.56 -3.07
N TYR A 612 12.32 37.14 -3.98
CA TYR A 612 12.20 35.91 -4.75
C TYR A 612 12.58 34.68 -3.91
N ILE A 613 13.54 34.81 -2.99
CA ILE A 613 13.87 33.78 -1.99
C ILE A 613 12.65 33.52 -1.11
N PHE A 614 12.04 34.57 -0.58
CA PHE A 614 10.84 34.45 0.25
C PHE A 614 9.66 33.86 -0.51
N PHE A 615 9.44 34.29 -1.76
CA PHE A 615 8.38 33.74 -2.60
C PHE A 615 8.58 32.22 -2.87
N ASN A 616 9.77 31.80 -3.28
CA ASN A 616 10.08 30.37 -3.52
C ASN A 616 10.15 29.53 -2.24
N LEU A 617 10.30 30.14 -1.07
CA LEU A 617 10.26 29.41 0.21
C LEU A 617 8.83 29.05 0.62
N ILE A 618 7.86 29.90 0.26
CA ILE A 618 6.44 29.74 0.63
C ILE A 618 5.70 28.85 -0.38
N MET A 619 6.00 29.02 -1.67
CA MET A 619 5.42 28.27 -2.78
C MET A 619 6.09 26.91 -2.92
#